data_AF-A0A9D2TGJ9-F1
#
_entry.id   AF-A0A9D2TGJ9-F1
#
_cell.length_a   1.000
_cell.length_b   1.000
_cell.length_c   1.000
_cell.angle_alpha   90.00
_cell.angle_beta   90.00
_cell.angle_gamma   90.00
#
_symmetry.space_group_name_H-M   'P 1'
#
loop_
_entity.id
_entity.type
_entity.pdbx_description
1 polymer ?
#
loop_
_entity_poly.entity_id
_entity_poly.type
_entity_poly.pdbx_seq_one_letter_code
_entity_poly.pdbx_strand_id
1 'polypeptide(L)'
;MSPSLRGAQDQLGAPRAQFRMHWPAVVWAVLWLTPLVVAALILATGSPGTAVALLVVLWLVISLPLTWFLRRHRMILTDRAIVMGAFVPGVAPDVLFYSDVDTSTIRTWSNLRAYLRSSGRTAFTSGELITPLSGLGVTLRVRRSGRLQGGRLVEDDLVASLGGTVELFALGGSAERFIGALVPLLVAAGVPGAEEVPRTALPPGRLSGRKDSHRTEIPGWPAPQQAERFEDLPAEVQESLRRRMSKG
;
A
#
# COMPACT_ATOMS: atom_id res chain seq x y z
N MET A 1 -2.63 -6.46 -19.75
CA MET A 1 -2.74 -7.40 -18.61
C MET A 1 -1.35 -7.73 -18.07
N SER A 2 -1.16 -7.77 -16.74
CA SER A 2 0.17 -8.05 -16.16
C SER A 2 0.44 -9.56 -16.12
N PRO A 3 1.63 -10.04 -16.51
CA PRO A 3 1.97 -11.46 -16.53
C PRO A 3 1.87 -12.15 -15.16
N SER A 4 1.98 -11.40 -14.05
CA SER A 4 1.87 -11.92 -12.68
C SER A 4 0.46 -12.42 -12.28
N LEU A 5 -0.59 -12.12 -13.06
CA LEU A 5 -1.96 -12.53 -12.75
C LEU A 5 -2.47 -13.70 -13.62
N ARG A 6 -1.67 -14.17 -14.60
CA ARG A 6 -2.14 -15.14 -15.61
C ARG A 6 -2.47 -16.54 -15.07
N GLY A 7 -2.11 -16.86 -13.82
CA GLY A 7 -2.49 -18.12 -13.15
C GLY A 7 -3.51 -17.96 -12.00
N ALA A 8 -4.03 -16.74 -11.81
CA ALA A 8 -4.86 -16.38 -10.67
C ALA A 8 -6.30 -15.98 -11.06
N GLN A 9 -6.59 -15.98 -12.35
CA GLN A 9 -7.83 -15.44 -12.92
C GLN A 9 -9.07 -16.16 -12.38
N ASP A 10 -8.99 -17.47 -12.20
CA ASP A 10 -10.11 -18.28 -11.69
C ASP A 10 -10.47 -17.94 -10.24
N GLN A 11 -9.52 -17.39 -9.47
CA GLN A 11 -9.73 -17.03 -8.06
C GLN A 11 -10.05 -15.55 -7.86
N LEU A 12 -9.40 -14.65 -8.61
CA LEU A 12 -9.55 -13.20 -8.47
C LEU A 12 -10.67 -12.64 -9.35
N GLY A 13 -11.00 -13.32 -10.45
CA GLY A 13 -11.94 -12.84 -11.47
C GLY A 13 -11.35 -11.79 -12.41
N ALA A 14 -12.20 -11.12 -13.18
CA ALA A 14 -11.77 -10.16 -14.18
C ALA A 14 -11.40 -8.80 -13.54
N PRO A 15 -10.39 -8.09 -14.07
CA PRO A 15 -10.07 -6.74 -13.62
C PRO A 15 -11.16 -5.75 -14.03
N ARG A 16 -11.63 -4.94 -13.09
CA ARG A 16 -12.73 -3.97 -13.27
C ARG A 16 -12.27 -2.53 -13.22
N ALA A 17 -11.34 -2.22 -12.33
CA ALA A 17 -10.75 -0.89 -12.24
C ALA A 17 -9.28 -0.96 -11.86
N GLN A 18 -8.52 0.03 -12.30
CA GLN A 18 -7.10 0.15 -11.99
C GLN A 18 -6.80 1.54 -11.45
N PHE A 19 -6.12 1.57 -10.32
CA PHE A 19 -5.63 2.77 -9.66
C PHE A 19 -4.11 2.72 -9.59
N ARG A 20 -3.48 3.89 -9.70
CA ARG A 20 -2.05 4.03 -9.46
C ARG A 20 -1.86 4.35 -7.99
N MET A 21 -0.91 3.68 -7.35
CA MET A 21 -0.42 4.13 -6.05
C MET A 21 0.28 5.48 -6.23
N HIS A 22 0.03 6.39 -5.29
CA HIS A 22 0.59 7.73 -5.39
C HIS A 22 2.08 7.74 -5.06
N TRP A 23 2.91 8.12 -6.04
CA TRP A 23 4.31 8.46 -5.83
C TRP A 23 4.50 9.97 -5.88
N PRO A 24 5.11 10.58 -4.87
CA PRO A 24 5.29 12.03 -4.84
C PRO A 24 6.15 12.55 -5.99
N ALA A 25 5.84 13.77 -6.48
CA ALA A 25 6.61 14.41 -7.55
C ALA A 25 8.11 14.52 -7.22
N VAL A 26 8.44 14.73 -5.95
CA VAL A 26 9.83 14.79 -5.45
C VAL A 26 10.57 13.48 -5.69
N VAL A 27 9.93 12.32 -5.54
CA VAL A 27 10.57 11.02 -5.81
C VAL A 27 10.97 10.93 -7.28
N TRP A 28 10.09 11.36 -8.20
CA TRP A 28 10.42 11.42 -9.62
C TRP A 28 11.51 12.45 -9.91
N ALA A 29 11.45 13.62 -9.29
CA ALA A 29 12.46 14.66 -9.46
C ALA A 29 13.85 14.18 -9.01
N VAL A 30 13.98 13.62 -7.82
CA VAL A 30 15.25 13.07 -7.32
C VAL A 30 15.76 11.98 -8.27
N LEU A 31 14.89 11.04 -8.65
CA LEU A 31 15.30 9.92 -9.51
C LEU A 31 15.86 10.35 -10.86
N TRP A 32 15.31 11.40 -11.46
CA TRP A 32 15.70 11.87 -12.79
C TRP A 32 16.74 12.99 -12.77
N LEU A 33 16.78 13.81 -11.71
CA LEU A 33 17.70 14.95 -11.58
C LEU A 33 19.03 14.58 -10.92
N THR A 34 19.07 13.63 -9.98
CA THR A 34 20.32 13.23 -9.32
C THR A 34 21.42 12.85 -10.32
N PRO A 35 21.16 12.04 -11.37
CA PRO A 35 22.18 11.73 -12.36
C PRO A 35 22.69 12.98 -13.11
N LEU A 36 21.82 13.95 -13.39
CA LEU A 36 22.21 15.21 -14.05
C LEU A 36 23.13 16.04 -13.14
N VAL A 37 22.83 16.12 -11.85
CA VAL A 37 23.67 16.81 -10.86
C VAL A 37 25.05 16.15 -10.77
N VAL A 38 25.11 14.82 -10.69
CA VAL A 38 26.38 14.08 -10.66
C VAL A 38 27.19 14.31 -11.94
N ALA A 39 26.55 14.26 -13.11
CA ALA A 39 27.21 14.52 -14.39
C ALA A 39 27.75 15.95 -14.50
N ALA A 40 26.98 16.95 -14.04
CA ALA A 40 27.39 18.35 -14.03
C ALA A 40 28.63 18.58 -13.13
N LEU A 41 28.69 17.92 -11.97
CA LEU A 41 29.85 17.98 -11.08
C LEU A 41 31.12 17.38 -11.72
N ILE A 42 30.99 16.32 -12.51
CA ILE A 42 32.12 15.71 -13.23
C ILE A 42 32.52 16.53 -14.46
N LEU A 43 31.56 17.17 -15.13
CA LEU A 43 31.85 18.14 -16.19
C LEU A 43 32.72 19.28 -15.65
N ALA A 44 32.46 19.75 -14.43
CA ALA A 44 33.23 20.80 -13.79
C ALA A 44 34.70 20.40 -13.49
N THR A 45 35.04 19.10 -13.48
CA THR A 45 36.43 18.63 -13.32
C THR A 45 37.19 18.49 -14.65
N GLY A 46 36.58 18.88 -15.77
CA GLY A 46 37.22 18.88 -17.09
C GLY A 46 37.21 17.53 -17.80
N SER A 47 36.38 16.57 -17.38
CA SER A 47 36.29 15.24 -18.00
C SER A 47 34.92 14.99 -18.66
N PRO A 48 34.67 15.57 -19.86
CA PRO A 48 33.35 15.49 -20.51
C PRO A 48 32.97 14.06 -20.90
N GLY A 49 33.93 13.23 -21.34
CA GLY A 49 33.67 11.83 -21.69
C GLY A 49 33.22 11.00 -20.48
N THR A 50 33.86 11.19 -19.33
CA THR A 50 33.51 10.52 -18.07
C THR A 50 32.14 10.93 -17.57
N ALA A 51 31.81 12.23 -17.66
CA ALA A 51 30.49 12.73 -17.25
C ALA A 51 29.36 12.13 -18.07
N VAL A 52 29.52 12.06 -19.41
CA VAL A 52 28.51 11.45 -20.30
C VAL A 52 28.38 9.96 -20.02
N ALA A 53 29.49 9.24 -19.91
CA ALA A 53 29.48 7.80 -19.62
C ALA A 53 28.76 7.52 -18.29
N LEU A 54 29.10 8.26 -17.24
CA LEU A 54 28.49 8.07 -15.92
C LEU A 54 27.01 8.46 -15.90
N LEU A 55 26.61 9.53 -16.60
CA LEU A 55 25.21 9.92 -16.74
C LEU A 55 24.39 8.79 -17.36
N VAL A 56 24.87 8.25 -18.48
CA VAL A 56 24.22 7.15 -19.20
C VAL A 56 24.12 5.91 -18.29
N VAL A 57 25.20 5.54 -17.60
CA VAL A 57 25.20 4.39 -16.68
C VAL A 57 24.20 4.60 -15.54
N LEU A 58 24.20 5.76 -14.88
CA LEU A 58 23.26 6.04 -13.79
C LEU A 58 21.80 5.99 -14.26
N TRP A 59 21.50 6.51 -15.45
CA TRP A 59 20.16 6.42 -16.01
C TRP A 59 19.76 4.99 -16.34
N LEU A 60 20.62 4.23 -17.02
CA LEU A 60 20.33 2.86 -17.45
C LEU A 60 20.24 1.89 -16.28
N VAL A 61 21.07 2.06 -15.24
CA VAL A 61 21.19 1.10 -14.13
C VAL A 61 20.31 1.46 -12.94
N ILE A 62 20.04 2.75 -12.70
CA ILE A 62 19.29 3.20 -11.51
C ILE A 62 17.95 3.81 -11.91
N SER A 63 17.97 4.91 -12.67
CA SER A 63 16.76 5.72 -12.89
C SER A 63 15.70 5.01 -13.71
N LEU A 64 16.09 4.32 -14.78
CA LEU A 64 15.16 3.59 -15.64
C LEU A 64 14.59 2.34 -14.94
N PRO A 65 15.38 1.44 -14.32
CA PRO A 65 14.84 0.29 -13.61
C PRO A 65 13.92 0.70 -12.45
N LEU A 66 14.31 1.71 -11.67
CA LEU A 66 13.48 2.19 -10.57
C LEU A 66 12.21 2.88 -11.09
N THR A 67 12.29 3.67 -12.16
CA THR A 67 11.10 4.25 -12.80
C THR A 67 10.15 3.16 -13.28
N TRP A 68 10.69 2.12 -13.91
CA TRP A 68 9.92 0.97 -14.38
C TRP A 68 9.26 0.25 -13.20
N PHE A 69 9.98 0.01 -12.10
CA PHE A 69 9.48 -0.63 -10.89
C PHE A 69 8.36 0.19 -10.22
N LEU A 70 8.58 1.49 -9.99
CA LEU A 70 7.59 2.37 -9.36
C LEU A 70 6.31 2.50 -10.21
N ARG A 71 6.42 2.53 -11.55
CA ARG A 71 5.26 2.55 -12.47
C ARG A 71 4.47 1.23 -12.49
N ARG A 72 5.06 0.14 -11.97
CA ARG A 72 4.40 -1.17 -11.86
C ARG A 72 3.65 -1.34 -10.54
N HIS A 73 3.83 -0.45 -9.57
CA HIS A 73 3.02 -0.44 -8.34
C HIS A 73 1.61 0.05 -8.64
N ARG A 74 0.64 -0.83 -8.44
CA ARG A 74 -0.75 -0.62 -8.86
C ARG A 74 -1.69 -1.22 -7.82
N MET A 75 -2.89 -0.69 -7.81
CA MET A 75 -4.04 -1.30 -7.15
C MET A 75 -5.04 -1.67 -8.26
N ILE A 76 -5.48 -2.92 -8.27
CA ILE A 76 -6.41 -3.46 -9.24
C ILE A 76 -7.61 -3.99 -8.47
N LEU A 77 -8.79 -3.43 -8.76
CA LEU A 77 -10.05 -3.99 -8.30
C LEU A 77 -10.48 -5.06 -9.30
N THR A 78 -10.69 -6.28 -8.81
CA THR A 78 -11.16 -7.42 -9.58
C THR A 78 -12.59 -7.77 -9.18
N ASP A 79 -13.21 -8.79 -9.77
CA ASP A 79 -14.56 -9.20 -9.36
C ASP A 79 -14.63 -9.70 -7.91
N ARG A 80 -13.53 -10.27 -7.39
CA ARG A 80 -13.55 -10.99 -6.10
C ARG A 80 -12.58 -10.43 -5.06
N ALA A 81 -11.61 -9.61 -5.48
CA ALA A 81 -10.57 -9.12 -4.59
C ALA A 81 -10.01 -7.75 -5.01
N ILE A 82 -9.37 -7.11 -4.03
CA ILE A 82 -8.43 -6.01 -4.24
C ILE A 82 -7.04 -6.62 -4.35
N VAL A 83 -6.35 -6.36 -5.46
CA VAL A 83 -4.98 -6.81 -5.69
C VAL A 83 -4.06 -5.61 -5.71
N MET A 84 -3.01 -5.64 -4.91
CA MET A 84 -2.09 -4.52 -4.72
C MET A 84 -0.66 -5.02 -4.73
N GLY A 85 0.26 -4.17 -5.14
CA GLY A 85 1.66 -4.53 -5.08
C GLY A 85 2.49 -4.03 -6.24
N ALA A 86 3.78 -4.33 -6.17
CA ALA A 86 4.67 -4.36 -7.31
C ALA A 86 4.26 -5.45 -8.32
N PHE A 87 3.68 -5.06 -9.46
CA PHE A 87 3.41 -5.99 -10.56
C PHE A 87 4.66 -6.25 -11.43
N VAL A 88 5.70 -6.82 -10.82
CA VAL A 88 6.98 -7.17 -11.46
C VAL A 88 7.22 -8.69 -11.43
N PRO A 89 8.02 -9.25 -12.36
CA PRO A 89 8.35 -10.67 -12.35
C PRO A 89 8.99 -11.09 -11.02
N GLY A 90 8.56 -12.22 -10.47
CA GLY A 90 9.10 -12.77 -9.21
C GLY A 90 8.54 -12.15 -7.93
N VAL A 91 7.70 -11.12 -8.01
CA VAL A 91 7.01 -10.55 -6.83
C VAL A 91 5.54 -10.93 -6.85
N ALA A 92 5.07 -11.55 -5.76
CA ALA A 92 3.67 -11.88 -5.58
C ALA A 92 2.92 -10.66 -5.01
N PRO A 93 1.87 -10.16 -5.67
CA PRO A 93 1.07 -9.07 -5.15
C PRO A 93 0.27 -9.51 -3.92
N ASP A 94 -0.02 -8.55 -3.05
CA ASP A 94 -0.92 -8.73 -1.93
C ASP A 94 -2.37 -8.73 -2.42
N VAL A 95 -3.18 -9.59 -1.82
CA VAL A 95 -4.57 -9.84 -2.19
C VAL A 95 -5.46 -9.71 -0.96
N LEU A 96 -6.53 -8.93 -1.10
CA LEU A 96 -7.59 -8.77 -0.11
C LEU A 96 -8.91 -9.20 -0.72
N PHE A 97 -9.49 -10.28 -0.23
CA PHE A 97 -10.80 -10.75 -0.70
C PHE A 97 -11.92 -9.88 -0.14
N TYR A 98 -12.92 -9.59 -0.98
CA TYR A 98 -14.06 -8.76 -0.55
C TYR A 98 -14.83 -9.36 0.62
N SER A 99 -14.93 -10.69 0.69
CA SER A 99 -15.54 -11.43 1.80
C SER A 99 -14.92 -11.17 3.17
N ASP A 100 -13.65 -10.76 3.19
CA ASP A 100 -12.89 -10.55 4.42
C ASP A 100 -12.82 -9.06 4.81
N VAL A 101 -13.40 -8.16 4.00
CA VAL A 101 -13.42 -6.72 4.24
C VAL A 101 -14.60 -6.34 5.14
N ASP A 102 -14.32 -5.57 6.19
CA ASP A 102 -15.35 -4.96 7.02
C ASP A 102 -15.77 -3.60 6.44
N THR A 103 -16.95 -3.55 5.81
CA THR A 103 -17.49 -2.35 5.16
C THR A 103 -17.68 -1.18 6.11
N SER A 104 -17.98 -1.44 7.39
CA SER A 104 -18.17 -0.41 8.40
C SER A 104 -16.90 0.41 8.65
N THR A 105 -15.73 -0.17 8.32
CA THR A 105 -14.41 0.42 8.54
C THR A 105 -13.84 1.17 7.33
N ILE A 106 -14.49 1.05 6.16
CA ILE A 106 -14.01 1.69 4.93
C ILE A 106 -14.13 3.21 5.08
N ARG A 107 -12.99 3.92 5.04
CA ARG A 107 -12.93 5.39 5.07
C ARG A 107 -11.96 5.91 4.04
N THR A 108 -12.25 7.11 3.52
CA THR A 108 -11.30 7.85 2.69
C THR A 108 -10.79 9.09 3.43
N TRP A 109 -9.55 9.49 3.12
CA TRP A 109 -8.84 10.54 3.84
C TRP A 109 -8.20 11.50 2.87
N SER A 110 -8.40 12.81 3.06
CA SER A 110 -7.80 13.86 2.24
C SER A 110 -6.33 14.17 2.56
N ASN A 111 -5.82 13.69 3.69
CA ASN A 111 -4.49 13.99 4.20
C ASN A 111 -3.79 12.80 4.87
N LEU A 112 -3.72 11.66 4.18
CA LEU A 112 -3.17 10.41 4.70
C LEU A 112 -1.77 10.57 5.34
N ARG A 113 -0.92 11.48 4.85
CA ARG A 113 0.38 11.82 5.49
C ARG A 113 0.29 12.14 6.99
N ALA A 114 -0.85 12.64 7.48
CA ALA A 114 -1.05 12.93 8.89
C ALA A 114 -0.99 11.66 9.75
N TYR A 115 -1.29 10.48 9.18
CA TYR A 115 -1.07 9.20 9.81
C TYR A 115 0.39 9.01 10.25
N LEU A 116 1.37 9.34 9.41
CA LEU A 116 2.79 9.17 9.76
C LEU A 116 3.21 9.99 10.98
N ARG A 117 2.56 11.16 11.16
CA ARG A 117 2.78 12.00 12.34
C ARG A 117 2.10 11.43 13.60
N SER A 118 0.95 10.77 13.45
CA SER A 118 0.25 10.18 14.59
C SER A 118 0.83 8.84 15.02
N SER A 119 1.29 8.00 14.10
CA SER A 119 1.87 6.67 14.40
C SER A 119 3.34 6.73 14.81
N GLY A 120 4.07 7.77 14.41
CA GLY A 120 5.52 7.89 14.63
C GLY A 120 6.38 6.85 13.88
N ARG A 121 5.75 5.93 13.13
CA ARG A 121 6.38 4.89 12.31
C ARG A 121 5.57 4.63 11.04
N THR A 122 6.24 4.22 9.97
CA THR A 122 5.56 3.64 8.80
C THR A 122 4.93 2.31 9.22
N ALA A 123 3.61 2.15 9.04
CA ALA A 123 2.94 0.88 9.36
C ALA A 123 3.55 -0.25 8.53
N PHE A 124 3.97 -1.33 9.20
CA PHE A 124 4.55 -2.53 8.58
C PHE A 124 3.51 -3.37 7.81
N THR A 125 2.21 -3.16 8.06
CA THR A 125 1.08 -3.94 7.53
C THR A 125 0.22 -3.11 6.58
N SER A 126 0.85 -2.22 5.80
CA SER A 126 0.15 -1.49 4.75
C SER A 126 0.60 -2.05 3.43
N GLY A 127 -0.35 -2.40 2.55
CA GLY A 127 -0.12 -2.51 1.11
C GLY A 127 0.50 -1.21 0.56
N GLU A 128 1.82 -1.12 0.72
CA GLU A 128 2.80 -0.25 0.09
C GLU A 128 2.71 1.27 0.37
N LEU A 129 3.63 1.72 1.25
CA LEU A 129 4.28 3.04 1.32
C LEU A 129 3.38 4.28 1.41
N ILE A 130 2.81 4.52 2.60
CA ILE A 130 2.42 5.88 3.00
C ILE A 130 3.67 6.75 3.12
N THR A 131 3.71 7.86 2.40
CA THR A 131 4.82 8.82 2.43
C THR A 131 4.38 10.15 3.06
N PRO A 132 5.33 11.01 3.52
CA PRO A 132 5.01 12.34 4.02
C PRO A 132 4.28 13.24 3.01
N LEU A 133 4.28 12.86 1.73
CA LEU A 133 3.67 13.58 0.63
C LEU A 133 2.33 12.96 0.19
N SER A 134 1.91 11.83 0.80
CA SER A 134 0.62 11.20 0.51
C SER A 134 -0.54 12.12 0.90
N GLY A 135 -1.32 12.53 -0.11
CA GLY A 135 -2.54 13.32 0.05
C GLY A 135 -3.74 12.44 0.34
N LEU A 136 -4.34 11.90 -0.71
CA LEU A 136 -5.54 11.06 -0.60
C LEU A 136 -5.18 9.63 -0.15
N GLY A 137 -6.02 9.03 0.68
CA GLY A 137 -5.88 7.66 1.10
C GLY A 137 -7.19 6.96 1.41
N VAL A 138 -7.10 5.64 1.56
CA VAL A 138 -8.20 4.76 1.94
C VAL A 138 -7.75 3.88 3.08
N THR A 139 -8.62 3.63 4.04
CA THR A 139 -8.41 2.67 5.12
C THR A 139 -9.56 1.69 5.16
N LEU A 140 -9.27 0.44 5.44
CA LEU A 140 -10.26 -0.62 5.62
C LEU A 140 -9.67 -1.73 6.48
N ARG A 141 -10.50 -2.41 7.26
CA ARG A 141 -10.10 -3.58 8.02
C ARG A 141 -10.35 -4.82 7.17
N VAL A 142 -9.37 -5.72 7.14
CA VAL A 142 -9.48 -7.03 6.50
C VAL A 142 -9.17 -8.11 7.52
N ARG A 143 -10.00 -9.16 7.55
CA ARG A 143 -9.78 -10.33 8.42
C ARG A 143 -8.61 -11.19 7.97
N ARG A 144 -8.42 -11.29 6.66
CA ARG A 144 -7.36 -12.10 6.04
C ARG A 144 -6.76 -11.34 4.86
N SER A 145 -5.44 -11.25 4.85
CA SER A 145 -4.66 -10.74 3.73
C SER A 145 -3.48 -11.66 3.51
N GLY A 146 -2.95 -11.67 2.29
CA GLY A 146 -1.85 -12.54 1.94
C GLY A 146 -1.40 -12.35 0.51
N ARG A 147 -0.43 -13.17 0.11
CA ARG A 147 0.13 -13.16 -1.24
C ARG A 147 -0.36 -14.35 -2.02
N LEU A 148 -0.68 -14.12 -3.29
CA LEU A 148 -1.04 -15.23 -4.15
C LEU A 148 0.22 -15.88 -4.73
N GLN A 149 0.54 -17.09 -4.27
CA GLN A 149 1.67 -17.88 -4.76
C GLN A 149 1.18 -19.22 -5.28
N GLY A 150 1.50 -19.54 -6.54
CA GLY A 150 1.10 -20.82 -7.15
C GLY A 150 -0.41 -21.06 -7.18
N GLY A 151 -1.24 -20.00 -7.25
CA GLY A 151 -2.69 -20.11 -7.22
C GLY A 151 -3.26 -20.45 -5.84
N ARG A 152 -2.51 -20.20 -4.76
CA ARG A 152 -3.02 -20.27 -3.38
C ARG A 152 -2.74 -18.95 -2.67
N LEU A 153 -3.66 -18.53 -1.82
CA LEU A 153 -3.40 -17.45 -0.88
C LEU A 153 -2.46 -17.98 0.21
N VAL A 154 -1.27 -17.41 0.29
CA VAL A 154 -0.37 -17.57 1.44
C VAL A 154 -0.69 -16.40 2.36
N GLU A 155 -1.44 -16.68 3.42
CA GLU A 155 -1.87 -15.68 4.40
C GLU A 155 -0.65 -15.10 5.15
N ASP A 156 -0.76 -13.84 5.57
CA ASP A 156 0.24 -13.23 6.43
C ASP A 156 0.02 -13.73 7.87
N ASP A 157 1.02 -14.42 8.43
CA ASP A 157 0.98 -15.00 9.78
C ASP A 157 0.59 -13.97 10.86
N LEU A 158 1.01 -12.70 10.70
CA LEU A 158 0.66 -11.63 11.62
C LEU A 158 -0.83 -11.32 11.54
N VAL A 159 -1.38 -11.21 10.34
CA VAL A 159 -2.80 -10.90 10.10
C VAL A 159 -3.68 -12.04 10.61
N ALA A 160 -3.26 -13.29 10.33
CA ALA A 160 -3.91 -14.49 10.84
C ALA A 160 -3.90 -14.51 12.39
N SER A 161 -2.77 -14.19 13.03
CA SER A 161 -2.66 -14.17 14.49
C SER A 161 -3.49 -13.08 15.17
N LEU A 162 -3.69 -11.93 14.50
CA LEU A 162 -4.45 -10.79 15.02
C LEU A 162 -5.97 -10.87 14.73
N GLY A 163 -6.42 -11.88 13.97
CA GLY A 163 -7.81 -11.96 13.49
C GLY A 163 -8.19 -10.82 12.54
N GLY A 164 -7.19 -10.20 11.91
CA GLY A 164 -7.33 -9.11 10.94
C GLY A 164 -6.49 -7.88 11.23
N THR A 165 -6.28 -7.08 10.19
CA THR A 165 -5.49 -5.84 10.22
C THR A 165 -6.24 -4.70 9.57
N VAL A 166 -5.89 -3.47 9.95
CA VAL A 166 -6.26 -2.30 9.15
C VAL A 166 -5.22 -2.11 8.07
N GLU A 167 -5.70 -2.15 6.84
CA GLU A 167 -4.93 -1.82 5.66
C GLU A 167 -5.14 -0.35 5.29
N LEU A 168 -4.05 0.30 4.88
CA LEU A 168 -4.03 1.72 4.55
C LEU A 168 -3.32 1.93 3.22
N PHE A 169 -3.92 2.70 2.33
CA PHE A 169 -3.41 2.88 0.97
C PHE A 169 -3.35 4.36 0.60
N ALA A 170 -2.25 4.77 -0.01
CA ALA A 170 -2.16 6.06 -0.68
C ALA A 170 -2.77 5.97 -2.09
N LEU A 171 -3.89 6.66 -2.29
CA LEU A 171 -4.65 6.62 -3.53
C LEU A 171 -4.28 7.79 -4.43
N GLY A 172 -3.90 7.50 -5.69
CA GLY A 172 -3.81 8.52 -6.73
C GLY A 172 -5.18 8.80 -7.37
N GLY A 173 -5.56 10.07 -7.50
CA GLY A 173 -6.79 10.48 -8.20
C GLY A 173 -7.92 10.92 -7.26
N SER A 174 -9.13 10.41 -7.49
CA SER A 174 -10.36 10.81 -6.77
C SER A 174 -10.88 9.68 -5.89
N ALA A 175 -11.32 10.03 -4.68
CA ALA A 175 -11.93 9.10 -3.72
C ALA A 175 -13.28 8.61 -4.23
N GLU A 176 -14.06 9.50 -4.83
CA GLU A 176 -15.37 9.22 -5.42
C GLU A 176 -15.24 8.18 -6.54
N ARG A 177 -14.23 8.32 -7.41
CA ARG A 177 -13.96 7.33 -8.46
C ARG A 177 -13.58 5.98 -7.88
N PHE A 178 -12.80 5.95 -6.80
CA PHE A 178 -12.42 4.71 -6.14
C PHE A 178 -13.61 4.03 -5.47
N ILE A 179 -14.36 4.74 -4.64
CA ILE A 179 -15.53 4.23 -3.93
C ILE A 179 -16.61 3.81 -4.93
N GLY A 180 -16.86 4.60 -5.97
CA GLY A 180 -17.81 4.27 -7.03
C GLY A 180 -17.43 3.02 -7.84
N ALA A 181 -16.14 2.68 -7.92
CA ALA A 181 -15.68 1.44 -8.51
C ALA A 181 -15.70 0.25 -7.53
N LEU A 182 -15.45 0.49 -6.24
CA LEU A 182 -15.39 -0.54 -5.20
C LEU A 182 -16.77 -1.04 -4.78
N VAL A 183 -17.74 -0.13 -4.59
CA VAL A 183 -19.06 -0.45 -4.04
C VAL A 183 -19.82 -1.48 -4.88
N PRO A 184 -19.92 -1.36 -6.22
CA PRO A 184 -20.60 -2.38 -7.02
C PRO A 184 -19.98 -3.78 -6.88
N LEU A 185 -18.67 -3.86 -6.63
CA LEU A 185 -17.95 -5.12 -6.47
C LEU A 185 -18.20 -5.73 -5.09
N LEU A 186 -18.24 -4.91 -4.04
CA LEU A 186 -18.64 -5.36 -2.70
C LEU A 186 -20.09 -5.84 -2.67
N VAL A 187 -21.01 -5.13 -3.34
CA VAL A 187 -22.41 -5.53 -3.49
C VAL A 187 -22.51 -6.84 -4.25
N ALA A 188 -21.82 -6.97 -5.39
CA ALA A 188 -21.81 -8.20 -6.19
C ALA A 188 -21.21 -9.40 -5.42
N ALA A 189 -20.26 -9.15 -4.52
CA ALA A 189 -19.68 -10.16 -3.63
C ALA A 189 -20.56 -10.46 -2.39
N GLY A 190 -21.73 -9.82 -2.25
CA GLY A 190 -22.66 -10.04 -1.14
C GLY A 190 -22.15 -9.55 0.21
N VAL A 191 -21.24 -8.58 0.23
CA VAL A 191 -20.66 -8.07 1.48
C VAL A 191 -21.70 -7.21 2.22
N PRO A 192 -22.03 -7.54 3.49
CA PRO A 192 -23.01 -6.76 4.26
C PRO A 192 -22.62 -5.29 4.38
N GLY A 193 -23.59 -4.37 4.27
CA GLY A 193 -23.35 -2.93 4.41
C GLY A 193 -22.62 -2.27 3.24
N ALA A 194 -22.35 -2.98 2.14
CA ALA A 194 -21.64 -2.44 0.97
C ALA A 194 -22.31 -1.19 0.37
N GLU A 195 -23.65 -1.15 0.36
CA GLU A 195 -24.44 -0.02 -0.18
C GLU A 195 -24.31 1.26 0.67
N GLU A 196 -23.93 1.14 1.94
CA GLU A 196 -23.78 2.27 2.86
C GLU A 196 -22.38 2.89 2.80
N VAL A 197 -21.42 2.20 2.19
CA VAL A 197 -20.02 2.64 2.08
C VAL A 197 -19.90 4.04 1.47
N PRO A 198 -20.64 4.45 0.41
CA PRO A 198 -20.54 5.82 -0.10
C PRO A 198 -20.91 6.88 0.93
N ARG A 199 -21.86 6.61 1.84
CA ARG A 199 -22.30 7.57 2.87
C ARG A 199 -21.30 7.70 4.01
N THR A 200 -20.54 6.64 4.29
CA THR A 200 -19.59 6.60 5.41
C THR A 200 -18.16 6.90 4.98
N ALA A 201 -17.79 6.57 3.74
CA ALA A 201 -16.47 6.76 3.20
C ALA A 201 -16.28 8.10 2.47
N LEU A 202 -17.37 8.77 2.06
CA LEU A 202 -17.35 10.08 1.39
C LEU A 202 -18.21 11.11 2.14
N PRO A 203 -17.85 12.41 2.09
CA PRO A 203 -16.62 12.96 1.52
C PRO A 203 -15.38 12.54 2.34
N PRO A 204 -14.16 12.67 1.77
CA PRO A 204 -12.95 12.28 2.48
C PRO A 204 -12.78 13.00 3.81
N GLY A 205 -12.58 12.24 4.88
CA GLY A 205 -12.27 12.76 6.20
C GLY A 205 -10.89 13.42 6.27
N ARG A 206 -10.56 13.99 7.43
CA ARG A 206 -9.25 14.59 7.69
C ARG A 206 -8.68 14.08 9.00
N LEU A 207 -7.53 13.41 8.94
CA LEU A 207 -6.79 12.95 10.12
C LEU A 207 -6.13 14.14 10.82
N SER A 208 -6.16 14.18 12.16
CA SER A 208 -5.56 15.30 12.89
C SER A 208 -4.02 15.26 12.84
N GLY A 209 -3.45 14.06 12.85
CA GLY A 209 -2.00 13.84 12.95
C GLY A 209 -1.43 14.14 14.33
N ARG A 210 -2.29 14.28 15.35
CA ARG A 210 -1.85 14.31 16.75
C ARG A 210 -1.28 12.94 17.10
N LYS A 211 -0.27 12.89 17.95
CA LYS A 211 0.34 11.63 18.40
C LYS A 211 -0.76 10.67 18.88
N ASP A 212 -0.71 9.42 18.41
CA ASP A 212 -1.64 8.34 18.71
C ASP A 212 -3.11 8.52 18.26
N SER A 213 -3.46 9.62 17.57
CA SER A 213 -4.84 9.90 17.14
C SER A 213 -5.41 8.88 16.16
N HIS A 214 -4.55 8.19 15.40
CA HIS A 214 -4.98 7.16 14.45
C HIS A 214 -5.76 6.02 15.12
N ARG A 215 -5.49 5.74 16.40
CA ARG A 215 -6.16 4.67 17.16
C ARG A 215 -7.65 4.95 17.39
N THR A 216 -8.04 6.23 17.38
CA THR A 216 -9.42 6.66 17.60
C THR A 216 -10.06 7.17 16.31
N GLU A 217 -9.26 7.76 15.40
CA GLU A 217 -9.76 8.36 14.16
C GLU A 217 -9.98 7.33 13.04
N ILE A 218 -9.19 6.26 12.99
CA ILE A 218 -9.29 5.23 11.94
C ILE A 218 -10.18 4.08 12.44
N PRO A 219 -11.38 3.87 11.87
CA PRO A 219 -12.25 2.79 12.29
C PRO A 219 -11.63 1.42 12.05
N GLY A 220 -11.94 0.47 12.93
CA GLY A 220 -11.41 -0.89 12.84
C GLY A 220 -9.95 -1.01 13.29
N TRP A 221 -9.28 0.11 13.62
CA TRP A 221 -7.97 0.06 14.26
C TRP A 221 -8.08 -0.80 15.51
N PRO A 222 -7.18 -1.76 15.73
CA PRO A 222 -7.15 -2.45 17.00
C PRO A 222 -6.95 -1.38 18.07
N ALA A 223 -8.00 -1.08 18.83
CA ALA A 223 -7.84 -0.35 20.07
C ALA A 223 -6.80 -1.15 20.86
N PRO A 224 -5.79 -0.53 21.48
CA PRO A 224 -5.10 -1.23 22.52
C PRO A 224 -6.18 -1.61 23.51
N GLN A 225 -6.56 -2.89 23.54
CA GLN A 225 -7.02 -3.45 24.79
C GLN A 225 -5.92 -3.06 25.76
N GLN A 226 -6.26 -2.33 26.81
CA GLN A 226 -5.31 -1.93 27.85
C GLN A 226 -4.74 -3.15 28.61
N ALA A 227 -4.75 -4.35 28.01
CA ALA A 227 -4.39 -5.63 28.56
C ALA A 227 -3.96 -6.66 27.49
N GLU A 228 -3.29 -6.24 26.41
CA GLU A 228 -2.31 -7.13 25.77
C GLU A 228 -0.96 -6.44 25.82
N ARG A 229 -0.28 -6.59 26.95
CA ARG A 229 1.16 -6.34 27.01
C ARG A 229 1.79 -7.20 25.93
N PHE A 230 2.96 -6.79 25.44
CA PHE A 230 3.77 -7.65 24.57
C PHE A 230 3.89 -9.08 25.13
N GLU A 231 3.86 -9.22 26.46
CA GLU A 231 3.85 -10.45 27.26
C GLU A 231 2.63 -11.37 27.05
N ASP A 232 1.49 -10.83 26.61
CA ASP A 232 0.22 -11.55 26.46
C ASP A 232 0.02 -12.10 25.04
N LEU A 233 0.84 -11.66 24.08
CA LEU A 233 0.86 -12.25 22.74
C LEU A 233 1.37 -13.70 22.81
N PRO A 234 0.92 -14.62 21.93
CA PRO A 234 1.51 -15.95 21.84
C PRO A 234 3.04 -15.86 21.70
N ALA A 235 3.78 -16.69 22.44
CA ALA A 235 5.24 -16.61 22.53
C ALA A 235 5.93 -16.60 21.15
N GLU A 236 5.34 -17.29 20.17
CA GLU A 236 5.79 -17.35 18.77
C GLU A 236 5.73 -15.97 18.08
N VAL A 237 4.69 -15.19 18.34
CA VAL A 237 4.51 -13.82 17.80
C VAL A 237 5.49 -12.87 18.46
N GLN A 238 5.69 -12.99 19.78
CA GLN A 238 6.69 -12.21 20.52
C GLN A 238 8.10 -12.44 19.97
N GLU A 239 8.48 -13.69 19.75
CA GLU A 239 9.83 -14.04 19.29
C GLU A 239 10.08 -13.61 17.84
N SER A 240 9.07 -13.73 16.97
CA SER A 240 9.09 -13.19 15.60
C SER A 240 9.31 -11.67 15.59
N LEU A 241 8.56 -10.93 16.42
CA LEU A 241 8.70 -9.47 16.56
C LEU A 241 10.08 -9.09 17.12
N ARG A 242 10.59 -9.80 18.14
CA ARG A 242 11.94 -9.57 18.71
C ARG A 242 13.04 -9.79 17.68
N ARG A 243 13.00 -10.90 16.93
CA ARG A 243 14.02 -11.21 15.91
C ARG A 243 14.05 -10.19 14.78
N ARG A 244 12.90 -9.60 14.43
CA ARG A 244 12.85 -8.55 13.40
C ARG A 244 13.29 -7.19 13.91
N MET A 245 12.97 -6.83 15.16
CA MET A 245 13.47 -5.58 15.77
C MET A 245 14.98 -5.60 16.03
N SER A 246 15.58 -6.77 16.25
CA SER A 246 17.03 -6.94 16.41
C SER A 246 17.81 -6.84 15.09
N LYS A 247 17.14 -6.86 13.92
CA LYS A 247 17.77 -6.84 12.59
C LYS A 247 17.61 -5.52 11.83
N GLY A 248 17.03 -4.48 12.46
CA GLY A 248 16.95 -3.12 11.92
C GLY A 248 17.86 -2.18 12.68
#